data_AF-X1G1G0-F1
#
_entry.id   AF-X1G1G0-F1
#
_cell.length_a   1.000
_cell.length_b   1.000
_cell.length_c   1.000
_cell.angle_alpha   90.00
_cell.angle_beta   90.00
_cell.angle_gamma   90.00
#
_symmetry.space_group_name_H-M   'P 1'
#
loop_
_entity.id
_entity.type
_entity.pdbx_description
1 polymer ?
#
loop_
_entity_poly.entity_id
_entity_poly.type
_entity_poly.pdbx_seq_one_letter_code
_entity_poly.pdbx_strand_id
1 'polypeptide(L)' 'EQDEYIVIGPRANDEEYLAEKRAQTEIEHGTDLECMVCHDKFDQLISGTCEVCFRKWALSTKKRD' A
#
# COMPACT_ATOMS: atom_id res chain seq x y z
N GLU A 1 -20.42 23.36 -15.68
CA GLU A 1 -21.03 22.04 -15.47
C GLU A 1 -20.83 21.58 -14.02
N GLN A 2 -21.71 20.71 -13.52
CA GLN A 2 -21.90 20.43 -12.10
C GLN A 2 -20.75 19.58 -11.51
N ASP A 3 -20.20 20.09 -10.40
CA ASP A 3 -19.28 19.43 -9.48
C ASP A 3 -20.00 18.25 -8.81
N GLU A 4 -19.77 17.02 -9.30
CA GLU A 4 -20.38 15.81 -8.77
C GLU A 4 -19.41 15.10 -7.81
N TYR A 5 -19.71 15.24 -6.52
CA TYR A 5 -19.14 14.44 -5.44
C TYR A 5 -19.37 12.95 -5.68
N ILE A 6 -18.31 12.18 -5.94
CA ILE A 6 -18.36 10.71 -5.94
C ILE A 6 -17.54 10.15 -4.77
N VAL A 7 -18.24 9.41 -3.93
CA VAL A 7 -17.83 8.77 -2.69
C VAL A 7 -16.71 7.74 -2.91
N ILE A 8 -15.60 7.97 -2.21
CA ILE A 8 -14.61 7.05 -1.61
C ILE A 8 -14.80 5.53 -1.90
N GLY A 9 -14.04 5.03 -2.87
CA GLY A 9 -13.65 3.63 -3.04
C GLY A 9 -12.24 3.58 -3.63
N PRO A 10 -11.43 2.51 -3.46
CA PRO A 10 -10.16 2.42 -4.17
C PRO A 10 -10.49 2.54 -5.66
N ARG A 11 -9.96 3.58 -6.31
CA ARG A 11 -10.07 3.70 -7.76
C ARG A 11 -9.40 2.44 -8.32
N ALA A 12 -9.88 1.85 -9.40
CA ALA A 12 -9.19 0.69 -10.02
C ALA A 12 -7.68 0.97 -10.25
N ASN A 13 -7.35 2.26 -10.48
CA ASN A 13 -6.00 2.78 -10.57
C ASN A 13 -5.17 2.70 -9.26
N ASP A 14 -5.78 2.63 -8.09
CA ASP A 14 -5.10 2.48 -6.80
C ASP A 14 -4.61 1.04 -6.61
N GLU A 15 -5.46 0.04 -6.90
CA GLU A 15 -5.05 -1.36 -6.84
C GLU A 15 -3.98 -1.70 -7.89
N GLU A 16 -4.12 -1.20 -9.11
CA GLU A 16 -3.11 -1.37 -10.16
C GLU A 16 -1.78 -0.69 -9.77
N TYR A 17 -1.83 0.55 -9.27
CA TYR A 17 -0.64 1.25 -8.78
C TYR A 17 0.01 0.54 -7.59
N LEU A 18 -0.79 -0.01 -6.67
CA LEU A 18 -0.30 -0.79 -5.53
C LEU A 18 0.35 -2.10 -5.99
N ALA A 19 -0.22 -2.78 -6.99
CA ALA A 19 0.33 -3.99 -7.58
C ALA A 19 1.67 -3.70 -8.27
N GLU A 20 1.76 -2.62 -9.04
CA GLU A 20 3.02 -2.17 -9.66
C GLU A 20 4.09 -1.83 -8.62
N LYS A 21 3.71 -1.11 -7.56
CA LYS A 21 4.64 -0.78 -6.47
C LYS A 21 5.08 -2.02 -5.70
N ARG A 22 4.16 -2.95 -5.44
CA ARG A 22 4.47 -4.24 -4.82
C ARG A 22 5.45 -5.03 -5.69
N ALA A 23 5.25 -5.08 -7.01
CA ALA A 23 6.14 -5.78 -7.93
C ALA A 23 7.55 -5.16 -8.00
N GLN A 24 7.68 -3.86 -7.72
CA GLN A 24 8.96 -3.15 -7.64
C GLN A 24 9.65 -3.27 -6.28
N THR A 25 8.98 -3.85 -5.29
CA THR A 25 9.46 -3.90 -3.91
C THR A 25 9.75 -5.34 -3.50
N GLU A 26 10.80 -5.55 -2.72
CA GLU A 26 11.10 -6.88 -2.20
C GLU A 26 10.03 -7.30 -1.19
N ILE A 27 9.46 -8.49 -1.41
CA ILE A 27 8.51 -9.12 -0.49
C ILE A 27 9.26 -10.18 0.29
N GLU A 28 9.39 -9.95 1.58
CA GLU A 28 9.97 -10.86 2.54
C GLU A 28 8.87 -11.74 3.13
N HIS A 29 9.11 -13.05 3.18
CA HIS A 29 8.22 -14.03 3.79
C HIS A 29 8.94 -14.66 4.99
N GLY A 30 8.30 -14.71 6.16
CA GLY A 30 8.89 -15.25 7.37
C GLY A 30 7.92 -15.26 8.54
N THR A 31 8.03 -16.25 9.43
CA THR A 31 7.06 -16.53 10.50
C THR A 31 7.10 -15.60 11.72
N ASP A 32 7.86 -14.50 11.68
CA ASP A 32 7.93 -13.52 12.78
C ASP A 32 8.47 -12.15 12.29
N LEU A 33 8.03 -11.69 11.12
CA LEU A 33 8.53 -10.43 10.58
C LEU A 33 7.81 -9.25 11.24
N GLU A 34 8.56 -8.36 11.89
CA GLU A 34 8.02 -7.15 12.52
C GLU A 34 8.00 -5.97 11.55
N CYS A 35 6.82 -5.38 11.36
CA CYS A 35 6.70 -4.16 10.55
C CYS A 35 7.40 -3.00 11.24
N MET A 36 8.35 -2.35 10.56
CA MET A 36 9.11 -1.21 11.10
C MET A 36 8.28 0.07 11.35
N VAL A 37 6.99 0.09 10.98
CA VAL A 37 6.10 1.27 11.08
C VAL A 37 5.10 1.11 12.21
N CYS A 38 4.40 -0.02 12.27
CA CYS A 38 3.40 -0.29 13.32
C CYS A 38 3.92 -1.23 14.41
N HIS A 39 5.08 -1.85 14.23
CA HIS A 39 5.67 -2.84 15.14
C HIS A 39 4.80 -4.08 15.39
N ASP A 40 3.83 -4.34 14.51
CA ASP A 40 3.07 -5.58 14.49
C ASP A 40 3.84 -6.68 13.74
N LYS A 41 3.54 -7.93 14.10
CA LYS A 41 4.13 -9.13 13.50
C LYS A 41 3.26 -9.64 12.36
N PHE A 42 3.91 -9.96 11.24
CA PHE A 42 3.27 -10.49 10.05
C PHE A 42 4.10 -11.63 9.45
N ASP A 43 3.42 -12.49 8.71
CA ASP A 43 4.08 -13.56 7.94
C ASP A 43 4.75 -13.05 6.65
N GLN A 44 4.41 -11.82 6.26
CA GLN A 44 4.89 -11.18 5.04
C GLN A 44 5.10 -9.68 5.28
N LEU A 45 6.27 -9.19 4.88
CA LEU A 45 6.56 -7.76 4.81
C LEU A 45 6.95 -7.36 3.39
N ILE A 46 6.58 -6.15 3.02
CA ILE A 46 6.91 -5.47 1.77
C ILE A 46 7.90 -4.35 2.14
N SER A 47 9.18 -4.51 1.80
CA SER A 47 10.26 -3.60 2.22
C SER A 47 10.32 -3.38 3.74
N GLY A 48 10.24 -4.45 4.54
CA GLY A 48 10.17 -4.34 6.00
C GLY A 48 8.91 -3.66 6.56
N THR A 49 7.86 -3.47 5.74
CA THR A 49 6.57 -2.90 6.19
C THR A 49 5.41 -3.83 5.89
N CYS A 50 4.37 -3.85 6.73
CA CYS A 50 3.20 -4.68 6.46
C CYS A 50 2.41 -4.14 5.26
N GLU A 51 1.57 -4.98 4.66
CA GLU A 51 0.74 -4.61 3.51
C GLU A 51 -0.07 -3.32 3.74
N VAL A 52 -0.56 -3.12 4.97
CA VAL A 52 -1.36 -1.96 5.35
C VAL A 52 -0.52 -0.69 5.36
N CYS A 53 0.65 -0.71 5.99
CA CYS A 53 1.56 0.43 6.06
C CYS A 53 2.14 0.76 4.67
N PHE A 54 2.52 -0.26 3.92
CA PHE A 54 2.97 -0.12 2.54
C PHE A 54 1.90 0.54 1.68
N ARG A 55 0.64 0.08 1.76
CA ARG A 55 -0.47 0.67 1.01
C ARG A 55 -0.68 2.14 1.35
N LYS A 56 -0.65 2.50 2.63
CA LYS A 56 -0.78 3.90 3.05
C LYS A 56 0.34 4.77 2.49
N TRP A 57 1.58 4.31 2.59
CA TRP A 57 2.73 5.02 2.04
C TRP A 57 2.63 5.17 0.51
N ALA A 58 2.34 4.07 -0.20
CA ALA A 58 2.22 4.08 -1.65
C ALA A 58 1.13 5.06 -2.10
N LEU A 59 -0.06 5.02 -1.47
CA LEU A 59 -1.14 5.96 -1.77
C LEU A 59 -0.79 7.41 -1.44
N SER A 60 0.02 7.66 -0.41
CA SER A 60 0.53 9.01 -0.11
C SER A 60 1.57 9.51 -1.11
N THR A 61 2.34 8.64 -1.75
CA THR A 61 3.33 9.02 -2.79
C THR A 61 2.73 9.16 -4.18
N LYS A 62 1.51 8.66 -4.40
CA LYS A 62 0.75 8.87 -5.63
C LYS A 62 0.42 10.36 -5.75
N LYS A 63 1.14 11.06 -6.66
CA LYS A 63 0.79 12.45 -7.02
C LYS A 63 -0.66 12.48 -7.50
N ARG A 64 -1.47 13.33 -6.87
CA ARG A 64 -2.74 13.76 -7.46
C ARG A 64 -2.37 14.68 -8.61
N ASP A 65 -2.59 14.22 -9.83
CA ASP A 65 -2.72 15.09 -11.00
C ASP A 65 -4.12 15.73 -10.94
#